data_AF-A0A1V6EFS4-F1
#
_entry.id   AF-A0A1V6EFS4-F1
#
_cell.length_a   1.000
_cell.length_b   1.000
_cell.length_c   1.000
_cell.angle_alpha   90.00
_cell.angle_beta   90.00
_cell.angle_gamma   90.00
#
_symmetry.space_group_name_H-M   'P 1'
#
loop_
_entity.id
_entity.type
_entity.pdbx_description
1 polymer ?
#
loop_
_entity_poly.entity_id
_entity_poly.type
_entity_poly.pdbx_seq_one_letter_code
_entity_poly.pdbx_strand_id
1 'polypeptide(L)'
;MAEERIKDKYGRTIAILREGFVTGTTECYDHMYMRRGQIKKETYPDRLVVYNSSGLKLGYYDIRYDTTYDNYGRQIGKGNLLLNLLGLI
;
A
#
# COMPACT_ATOMS: atom_id res chain seq x y z
N MET A 1 -1.44 -13.32 -13.85
CA MET A 1 -1.27 -12.14 -12.97
C MET A 1 -0.46 -12.60 -11.78
N ALA A 2 0.68 -11.96 -11.50
CA ALA A 2 1.53 -12.35 -10.38
C ALA A 2 0.85 -11.92 -9.06
N GLU A 3 0.74 -12.85 -8.11
CA GLU A 3 0.25 -12.61 -6.75
C GLU A 3 1.44 -12.68 -5.80
N GLU A 4 1.61 -11.67 -4.97
CA GLU A 4 2.58 -11.67 -3.87
C GLU A 4 1.85 -11.83 -2.54
N ARG A 5 2.37 -12.72 -1.68
CA ARG A 5 1.80 -12.97 -0.35
C ARG A 5 2.78 -12.52 0.71
N ILE A 6 2.38 -11.52 1.48
CA ILE A 6 3.12 -11.08 2.66
C ILE A 6 2.74 -12.00 3.81
N LYS A 7 3.75 -12.56 4.48
CA LYS A 7 3.59 -13.54 5.55
C LYS A 7 4.19 -13.03 6.85
N ASP A 8 3.59 -13.41 7.96
CA ASP A 8 4.16 -13.21 9.30
C ASP A 8 5.33 -14.17 9.56
N LYS A 9 5.94 -14.05 10.75
CA LYS A 9 7.05 -14.92 11.20
C LYS A 9 6.69 -16.41 11.32
N TYR A 10 5.40 -16.76 11.34
CA TYR A 10 4.90 -18.13 11.39
C TYR A 10 4.50 -18.65 10.00
N GLY A 11 4.72 -17.86 8.94
CA GLY A 11 4.39 -18.20 7.56
C GLY A 11 2.91 -18.02 7.20
N ARG A 12 2.11 -17.38 8.06
CA ARG A 12 0.69 -17.09 7.79
C ARG A 12 0.58 -15.85 6.92
N THR A 13 -0.21 -15.93 5.86
CA THR A 13 -0.49 -14.77 5.00
C THR A 13 -1.22 -13.70 5.82
N ILE A 14 -0.76 -12.46 5.77
CA ILE A 14 -1.39 -11.30 6.41
C ILE A 14 -1.91 -10.28 5.37
N ALA A 15 -1.24 -10.21 4.21
CA ALA A 15 -1.70 -9.40 3.08
C ALA A 15 -1.39 -10.10 1.76
N ILE A 16 -2.23 -9.82 0.77
CA ILE A 16 -2.10 -10.32 -0.60
C ILE A 16 -2.05 -9.11 -1.53
N LEU A 17 -1.00 -9.02 -2.33
CA LEU A 17 -0.79 -7.96 -3.31
C LEU A 17 -0.94 -8.54 -4.72
N ARG A 18 -1.67 -7.83 -5.57
CA ARG A 18 -1.88 -8.20 -6.97
C ARG A 18 -1.65 -7.00 -7.86
N GLU A 19 -1.10 -7.23 -9.04
CA GLU A 19 -1.11 -6.21 -10.09
C GLU A 19 -2.57 -5.81 -10.39
N GLY A 20 -2.84 -4.51 -10.30
CA GLY A 20 -4.17 -3.98 -10.58
C GLY A 20 -4.47 -3.91 -12.06
N PHE A 21 -5.74 -3.70 -12.41
CA PHE A 21 -6.18 -3.59 -13.81
C PHE A 21 -5.51 -2.44 -14.57
N VAL A 22 -5.17 -1.36 -13.86
CA VAL A 22 -4.47 -0.20 -14.43
C VAL A 22 -2.98 -0.37 -14.18
N THR A 23 -2.17 -0.28 -15.24
CA THR A 23 -0.71 -0.37 -15.11
C THR A 23 -0.17 0.59 -14.06
N GLY A 24 0.71 0.08 -13.19
CA GLY A 24 1.31 0.86 -12.10
C GLY A 24 0.43 0.99 -10.85
N THR A 25 -0.67 0.22 -10.77
CA THR A 25 -1.41 0.01 -9.52
C THR A 25 -1.20 -1.39 -8.97
N THR A 26 -1.26 -1.48 -7.64
CA THR A 26 -1.20 -2.74 -6.89
C THR A 26 -2.44 -2.80 -6.00
N GLU A 27 -3.29 -3.77 -6.23
CA GLU A 27 -4.45 -4.04 -5.37
C GLU A 27 -4.02 -4.78 -4.12
N CYS A 28 -4.53 -4.34 -2.98
CA CYS A 28 -4.17 -4.83 -1.66
C CYS A 28 -5.37 -5.49 -1.00
N TYR A 29 -5.20 -6.75 -0.61
CA TYR A 29 -6.21 -7.59 0.01
C TYR A 29 -5.71 -8.09 1.36
N ASP A 30 -6.62 -8.38 2.28
CA ASP A 30 -6.28 -9.14 3.48
C ASP A 30 -6.18 -10.65 3.20
N HIS A 31 -5.83 -11.42 4.22
CA HIS A 31 -5.71 -12.88 4.15
C HIS A 31 -7.02 -13.62 3.80
N MET A 32 -8.17 -12.95 3.90
CA MET A 32 -9.49 -13.49 3.51
C MET A 32 -9.89 -13.06 2.09
N TYR A 33 -8.97 -12.49 1.30
CA TYR A 33 -9.24 -11.91 -0.02
C TYR A 33 -10.22 -10.74 -0.01
N MET A 34 -10.41 -10.05 1.13
CA MET A 34 -11.19 -8.82 1.16
C MET A 34 -10.33 -7.65 0.68
N ARG A 35 -10.78 -6.94 -0.36
CA ARG A 35 -10.07 -5.77 -0.89
C ARG A 35 -10.04 -4.65 0.15
N ARG A 36 -8.85 -4.25 0.59
CA ARG A 36 -8.65 -3.15 1.54
C ARG A 36 -8.34 -1.83 0.84
N GLY A 37 -7.72 -1.89 -0.33
CA GLY A 37 -7.38 -0.70 -1.09
C GLY A 37 -6.47 -0.96 -2.27
N GLN A 38 -5.77 0.08 -2.69
CA GLN A 38 -4.79 0.02 -3.75
C GLN A 38 -3.63 0.99 -3.50
N ILE A 39 -2.46 0.61 -3.96
CA ILE A 39 -1.27 1.47 -4.04
C ILE A 39 -1.08 1.85 -5.51
N LYS A 40 -0.79 3.11 -5.78
CA LYS A 40 -0.49 3.63 -7.11
C LYS A 40 0.89 4.26 -7.11
N LYS A 41 1.71 3.93 -8.11
CA LYS A 41 2.97 4.64 -8.34
C LYS A 41 2.72 5.96 -9.06
N GLU A 42 3.24 7.05 -8.51
CA GLU A 42 3.34 8.35 -9.16
C GLU A 42 4.81 8.61 -9.51
N THR A 43 5.08 9.11 -10.72
CA THR A 43 6.45 9.32 -11.22
C THR A 43 6.99 10.71 -10.92
N TYR A 44 6.13 11.70 -10.71
CA TYR A 44 6.51 13.08 -10.39
C TYR A 44 5.53 13.70 -9.37
N PRO A 45 5.93 13.86 -8.09
CA PRO A 45 7.16 13.31 -7.49
C PRO A 45 7.16 11.77 -7.47
N ASP A 46 8.34 11.14 -7.40
CA ASP A 46 8.47 9.68 -7.34
C ASP A 46 8.03 9.17 -5.96
N ARG A 47 6.78 8.68 -5.88
CA ARG A 47 6.15 8.25 -4.64
C ARG A 47 5.14 7.14 -4.88
N LEU A 48 4.82 6.41 -3.83
CA LEU A 48 3.71 5.47 -3.80
C LEU A 48 2.55 6.11 -3.03
N VAL A 49 1.36 6.12 -3.59
CA VAL A 49 0.16 6.70 -2.96
C VAL A 49 -0.82 5.58 -2.65
N VAL A 50 -1.35 5.55 -1.43
CA VAL A 50 -2.32 4.53 -1.01
C VAL A 50 -3.72 5.11 -0.91
N TYR A 51 -4.67 4.34 -1.43
CA TYR A 51 -6.10 4.63 -1.43
C TYR A 51 -6.85 3.47 -0.77
N ASN A 52 -7.89 3.78 0.01
CA ASN A 52 -8.76 2.75 0.58
C ASN A 52 -9.67 2.13 -0.51
N SER A 53 -10.46 1.13 -0.11
CA SER A 53 -11.40 0.43 -1.01
C SER A 53 -12.42 1.36 -1.68
N SER A 54 -12.80 2.47 -1.03
CA SER A 54 -13.68 3.52 -1.55
C SER A 54 -12.98 4.54 -2.47
N GLY A 55 -11.66 4.43 -2.67
CA GLY A 55 -10.88 5.35 -3.50
C GLY A 55 -10.41 6.63 -2.80
N LEU A 56 -10.58 6.75 -1.49
CA LEU A 56 -10.05 7.88 -0.71
C LEU A 56 -8.56 7.70 -0.46
N LYS A 57 -7.76 8.75 -0.71
CA LYS A 57 -6.34 8.79 -0.38
C LYS A 57 -6.15 8.75 1.14
N LEU A 58 -5.34 7.81 1.63
CA LEU A 58 -4.97 7.71 3.05
C LEU A 58 -3.58 8.28 3.34
N GLY A 59 -2.68 8.26 2.36
CA GLY A 59 -1.30 8.72 2.55
C GLY A 59 -0.41 8.44 1.35
N TYR A 60 0.88 8.69 1.51
CA TYR A 60 1.88 8.42 0.49
C TYR A 60 3.26 8.14 1.12
N TYR A 61 4.05 7.33 0.43
CA TYR A 61 5.44 7.03 0.76
C TYR A 61 6.33 7.73 -0.26
N ASP A 62 7.18 8.64 0.21
CA ASP A 62 8.19 9.31 -0.59
C ASP A 62 9.47 8.46 -0.60
N ILE A 63 9.82 7.95 -1.78
CA ILE A 63 10.95 7.04 -1.98
C ILE A 63 12.28 7.77 -1.72
N ARG A 64 12.35 9.07 -1.98
CA ARG A 64 13.59 9.86 -1.86
C ARG A 64 13.99 10.07 -0.41
N TYR A 65 13.00 10.24 0.46
CA TYR A 65 13.21 10.51 1.88
C TYR A 65 13.01 9.28 2.76
N ASP A 66 12.67 8.13 2.17
CA ASP A 66 12.32 6.91 2.90
C ASP A 66 11.31 7.21 4.03
N THR A 67 10.25 7.95 3.69
CA THR A 67 9.31 8.50 4.68
C THR A 67 7.88 8.37 4.20
N THR A 68 7.00 7.89 5.09
CA THR A 68 5.56 7.87 4.86
C THR A 68 4.89 9.07 5.51
N TYR A 69 3.93 9.62 4.78
CA TYR A 69 3.10 10.76 5.16
C TYR A 69 1.62 10.37 5.10
N ASP A 70 0.82 10.98 5.96
CA ASP A 70 -0.64 10.86 5.89
C ASP A 70 -1.24 11.66 4.73
N ASN A 71 -2.57 11.62 4.61
CA ASN A 71 -3.31 12.36 3.58
C ASN A 71 -3.19 13.89 3.68
N TYR A 72 -2.85 14.43 4.85
CA TYR A 72 -2.60 15.86 5.08
C TYR A 72 -1.13 16.27 4.85
N GLY A 73 -0.25 15.32 4.58
CA GLY A 73 1.18 15.57 4.38
C GLY A 73 1.99 15.64 5.67
N ARG A 74 1.45 15.16 6.80
CA ARG A 74 2.20 15.02 8.05
C ARG A 74 3.00 13.72 8.01
N GLN A 75 4.26 13.78 8.40
CA GLN A 75 5.09 12.59 8.51
C GLN A 75 4.52 11.65 9.58
N ILE A 76 4.34 10.38 9.24
CA ILE A 76 3.87 9.35 10.18
C ILE A 76 4.97 8.35 10.55
N GLY A 77 6.04 8.27 9.76
CA GLY A 77 7.19 7.42 10.08
C GLY A 77 8.19 7.29 8.94
N LYS A 78 9.35 6.71 9.25
CA LYS A 78 10.32 6.26 8.24
C LYS A 78 9.92 4.91 7.67
N GLY A 79 10.35 4.61 6.45
CA GLY A 79 9.97 3.40 5.73
C GLY A 79 8.63 3.51 5.02
N ASN A 80 8.32 2.47 4.24
CA ASN A 80 7.04 2.31 3.55
C ASN A 80 5.99 1.69 4.49
N LEU A 81 5.10 2.54 5.02
CA LEU A 81 4.05 2.16 5.98
C LEU A 81 2.66 2.11 5.32
N LEU A 82 2.59 2.00 3.99
CA LEU A 82 1.33 2.12 3.25
C LEU A 82 0.35 0.98 3.55
N LEU A 83 0.85 -0.22 3.84
CA LEU A 83 0.01 -1.36 4.22
C LEU A 83 -0.57 -1.20 5.63
N ASN A 84 0.14 -0.52 6.55
CA ASN A 84 -0.39 -0.18 7.87
C ASN A 84 -1.59 0.77 7.76
N LEU A 85 -1.54 1.72 6.81
CA LEU A 85 -2.67 2.62 6.55
C LEU A 85 -3.92 1.87 6.04
N LEU A 86 -3.74 0.68 5.47
CA LEU A 86 -4.84 -0.23 5.07
C LEU A 86 -5.25 -1.21 6.17
N GLY A 87 -4.61 -1.15 7.34
CA GLY A 87 -4.84 -2.10 8.45
C GLY A 87 -4.42 -3.53 8.10
N LEU A 88 -3.43 -3.70 7.23
CA LEU A 88 -2.97 -5.02 6.75
C LEU A 88 -1.79 -5.57 7.55
N ILE A 89 -0.95 -4.71 8.13
CA ILE A 89 0.24 -5.05 8.92
C ILE A 89 0.46 -4.06 10.07
#